data_AF-R5PQI2-F1
#
_entry.id   AF-R5PQI2-F1
#
_cell.length_a   1.000
_cell.length_b   1.000
_cell.length_c   1.000
_cell.angle_alpha   90.00
_cell.angle_beta   90.00
_cell.angle_gamma   90.00
#
_symmetry.space_group_name_H-M   'P 1'
#
loop_
_entity.id
_entity.type
_entity.pdbx_description
1 polymer ?
#
loop_
_entity_poly.entity_id
_entity_poly.type
_entity_poly.pdbx_seq_one_letter_code
_entity_poly.pdbx_strand_id
1 'polypeptide(L)'
;MAVSKAPKATPANSWKPYQYYLLNGNYPLIRTVYALINDPINGLPWGFASFIASPKGQLIILKSGLLPVYGNITIRDVKVGE
;
A
#
# COMPACT_ATOMS: atom_id res chain seq x y z
N MET A 1 1.95 -16.54 5.71
CA MET A 1 3.34 -16.96 5.43
C MET A 1 4.28 -15.75 5.54
N ALA A 2 5.50 -15.93 6.04
CA ALA A 2 6.51 -14.87 6.13
C ALA A 2 7.56 -15.03 5.00
N VAL A 3 8.09 -13.92 4.48
CA VAL A 3 9.01 -13.91 3.32
C VAL A 3 10.21 -13.02 3.60
N SER A 4 11.39 -13.46 3.20
CA SER A 4 12.64 -12.70 3.31
C SER A 4 13.09 -12.16 1.95
N LYS A 5 13.76 -11.00 1.96
CA LYS A 5 14.52 -10.47 0.81
C LYS A 5 15.87 -11.16 0.64
N ALA A 6 16.42 -11.70 1.72
CA ALA A 6 17.74 -12.30 1.71
C ALA A 6 17.71 -13.66 0.98
N PRO A 7 18.82 -14.09 0.35
CA PRO A 7 18.91 -15.41 -0.28
C PRO A 7 18.65 -16.57 0.69
N LYS A 8 18.95 -16.39 1.99
CA LYS A 8 18.65 -17.34 3.06
C LYS A 8 17.63 -16.74 4.04
N ALA A 9 16.46 -17.37 4.13
CA ALA A 9 15.40 -16.96 5.04
C ALA A 9 15.69 -17.46 6.47
N THR A 10 15.58 -16.56 7.43
CA THR A 10 15.61 -16.83 8.87
C THR A 10 14.38 -16.19 9.53
N PRO A 11 13.94 -16.64 10.72
CA PRO A 11 12.79 -16.03 11.39
C PRO A 11 12.97 -14.52 11.66
N ALA A 12 14.20 -14.07 11.88
CA ALA A 12 14.52 -12.67 12.17
C ALA A 12 14.53 -11.75 10.93
N ASN A 13 14.67 -12.30 9.72
CA ASN A 13 14.72 -11.52 8.48
C ASN A 13 13.51 -11.79 7.56
N SER A 14 12.48 -12.45 8.08
CA SER A 14 11.28 -12.86 7.34
C SER A 14 10.07 -12.13 7.86
N TRP A 15 9.32 -11.49 6.97
CA TRP A 15 8.22 -10.61 7.35
C TRP A 15 6.88 -11.13 6.86
N LYS A 16 5.84 -10.95 7.66
CA LYS A 16 4.44 -11.24 7.29
C LYS A 16 3.87 -10.07 6.47
N PRO A 17 2.80 -10.26 5.68
CA PRO A 17 2.19 -9.20 4.86
C PRO A 17 1.35 -8.22 5.69
N TYR A 18 1.94 -7.57 6.68
CA TYR A 18 1.29 -6.51 7.46
C TYR A 18 1.50 -5.15 6.81
N GLN A 19 0.52 -4.26 6.96
CA GLN A 19 0.52 -2.95 6.31
C GLN A 19 1.74 -2.10 6.66
N TYR A 20 2.24 -2.21 7.90
CA TYR A 20 3.49 -1.58 8.33
C TYR A 20 4.72 -2.13 7.56
N TYR A 21 4.80 -3.44 7.34
CA TYR A 21 5.89 -4.08 6.61
C TYR A 21 5.82 -3.87 5.09
N LEU A 22 4.63 -3.60 4.56
CA LEU A 22 4.44 -3.15 3.18
C LEU A 22 4.95 -1.71 3.03
N LEU A 23 4.61 -0.83 3.98
CA LEU A 23 4.96 0.59 3.96
C LEU A 23 6.47 0.83 4.12
N ASN A 24 7.13 0.15 5.04
CA ASN A 24 8.58 0.28 5.24
C ASN A 24 9.39 -0.53 4.19
N GLY A 25 8.71 -1.23 3.29
CA GLY A 25 9.30 -2.04 2.23
C GLY A 25 9.95 -3.34 2.71
N ASN A 26 9.80 -3.75 3.96
CA ASN A 26 10.39 -4.98 4.49
C ASN A 26 9.81 -6.22 3.82
N TYR A 27 8.50 -6.27 3.60
CA TYR A 27 7.84 -7.37 2.92
C TYR A 27 8.13 -7.31 1.41
N PRO A 28 8.79 -8.33 0.81
CA PRO A 28 9.28 -8.24 -0.57
C PRO A 28 8.22 -8.44 -1.65
N LEU A 29 7.13 -9.14 -1.37
CA LEU A 29 6.13 -9.50 -2.38
C LEU A 29 5.08 -8.40 -2.49
N ILE A 30 5.46 -7.28 -3.10
CA ILE A 30 4.62 -6.11 -3.33
C ILE A 30 4.73 -5.62 -4.76
N ARG A 31 3.73 -4.87 -5.21
CA ARG A 31 3.79 -4.12 -6.47
C ARG A 31 3.00 -2.82 -6.37
N THR A 32 3.45 -1.81 -7.10
CA THR A 32 2.69 -0.57 -7.27
C THR A 32 1.65 -0.75 -8.38
N VAL A 33 0.44 -0.25 -8.15
CA VAL A 33 -0.64 -0.24 -9.15
C VAL A 33 -0.76 1.18 -9.68
N TYR A 34 -0.71 1.33 -11.01
CA TYR A 34 -0.76 2.63 -11.68
C TYR A 34 -2.08 2.80 -12.43
N ALA A 35 -2.64 4.00 -12.39
CA ALA A 35 -3.70 4.42 -13.30
C ALA A 35 -3.04 5.12 -14.50
N LEU A 36 -3.12 4.50 -15.68
CA LEU A 36 -2.60 5.08 -16.93
C LEU A 36 -3.74 5.80 -17.64
N ILE A 37 -3.49 7.05 -18.01
CA ILE A 37 -4.48 7.92 -18.64
C ILE A 37 -3.92 8.35 -19.99
N ASN A 38 -4.73 8.21 -21.04
CA ASN A 38 -4.41 8.69 -22.39
C ASN A 38 -5.51 9.66 -22.84
N ASP A 39 -5.68 10.73 -22.07
CA ASP A 39 -6.73 11.72 -22.28
C ASP A 39 -6.07 13.00 -22.82
N PRO A 40 -6.48 13.53 -24.00
CA PRO A 40 -5.79 14.65 -24.63
C PRO A 40 -5.93 15.97 -23.85
N ILE A 41 -7.07 16.23 -23.19
CA ILE A 41 -7.31 17.42 -22.36
C ILE A 41 -8.32 17.10 -21.26
N ASN A 42 -7.91 17.21 -19.99
CA ASN A 42 -8.73 17.29 -18.76
C ASN A 42 -10.15 16.67 -18.81
N GLY A 43 -10.28 15.45 -19.33
CA GLY A 43 -11.55 14.77 -19.47
C GLY A 43 -11.96 14.02 -18.19
N LEU A 44 -12.98 13.18 -18.33
CA LEU A 44 -13.48 12.37 -17.23
C LEU A 44 -12.41 11.42 -16.64
N PRO A 45 -11.61 10.70 -17.45
CA PRO A 45 -10.49 9.90 -16.93
C PRO A 45 -9.52 10.69 -16.04
N TRP A 46 -9.21 11.94 -16.42
CA TRP A 46 -8.38 12.83 -15.61
C TRP A 46 -9.02 13.11 -14.26
N GLY A 47 -10.29 13.54 -14.24
CA GLY A 47 -11.01 13.83 -13.00
C GLY A 47 -11.16 12.61 -12.08
N PHE A 48 -11.37 11.43 -12.65
CA PHE A 48 -11.43 10.18 -11.90
C PHE A 48 -10.08 9.82 -11.25
N ALA A 49 -8.98 9.94 -12.00
CA ALA A 49 -7.65 9.71 -11.45
C ALA A 49 -7.29 10.72 -10.36
N SER A 50 -7.65 11.99 -10.54
CA SER A 50 -7.51 13.01 -9.50
C SER A 50 -8.32 12.67 -8.24
N PHE A 51 -9.55 12.15 -8.39
CA PHE A 51 -10.35 11.69 -7.27
C PHE A 51 -9.71 10.51 -6.53
N ILE A 52 -9.22 9.48 -7.24
CA ILE A 52 -8.52 8.34 -6.63
C ILE A 52 -7.28 8.81 -5.86
N ALA A 53 -6.52 9.77 -6.41
CA ALA A 53 -5.34 10.33 -5.78
C ALA A 53 -5.65 11.21 -4.56
N SER A 54 -6.87 11.76 -4.47
CA SER A 54 -7.30 12.60 -3.34
C SER A 54 -7.34 11.82 -2.01
N PRO A 55 -7.34 12.51 -0.84
CA PRO A 55 -7.42 11.84 0.46
C PRO A 55 -8.63 10.91 0.61
N LYS A 56 -9.78 11.27 0.03
CA LYS A 56 -10.98 10.41 0.04
C LYS A 56 -10.76 9.14 -0.78
N GLY A 57 -10.18 9.25 -1.97
CA GLY A 57 -9.85 8.10 -2.81
C GLY A 57 -8.86 7.15 -2.13
N GLN A 58 -7.81 7.69 -1.51
CA GLN A 58 -6.82 6.91 -0.79
C GLN A 58 -7.41 6.20 0.45
N LEU A 59 -8.38 6.81 1.14
CA LEU A 59 -9.12 6.14 2.22
C LEU A 59 -9.96 4.96 1.73
N ILE A 60 -10.50 5.02 0.51
CA ILE A 60 -11.21 3.88 -0.09
C ILE A 60 -10.22 2.74 -0.36
N ILE A 61 -9.04 3.04 -0.92
CA ILE A 61 -7.96 2.05 -1.14
C ILE A 61 -7.53 1.41 0.19
N LEU A 62 -7.39 2.22 1.25
CA LEU A 62 -7.09 1.73 2.59
C LEU A 62 -8.17 0.76 3.10
N LYS A 63 -9.44 1.14 2.96
CA LYS A 63 -10.57 0.31 3.39
C LYS A 63 -10.71 -0.99 2.59
N SER A 64 -10.24 -1.03 1.35
CA SER A 64 -10.21 -2.26 0.56
C SER A 64 -9.04 -3.20 0.93
N GLY A 65 -8.24 -2.88 1.95
CA GLY A 65 -7.12 -3.70 2.41
C GLY A 65 -5.83 -3.50 1.61
N LEU A 66 -5.75 -2.46 0.79
CA LEU A 66 -4.54 -2.09 0.06
C LEU A 66 -3.82 -0.94 0.76
N LEU A 67 -2.51 -0.84 0.54
CA LEU A 67 -1.72 0.27 1.06
C LEU A 67 -1.91 1.50 0.15
N PRO A 68 -2.42 2.63 0.66
CA PRO A 68 -2.50 3.88 -0.11
C PRO A 68 -1.09 4.44 -0.38
N VAL A 69 -0.93 5.12 -1.52
CA VAL A 69 0.32 5.80 -1.90
C VAL A 69 0.47 7.12 -1.14
N TYR A 70 -0.65 7.80 -0.92
CA TYR A 70 -0.70 9.05 -0.18
C TYR A 70 -1.62 8.89 1.02
N GLY A 71 -1.09 9.14 2.21
CA GLY A 71 -1.89 9.11 3.42
C GLY A 71 -1.04 9.58 4.59
N ASN A 72 -1.61 10.43 5.43
CA ASN A 72 -1.05 10.71 6.74
C ASN A 72 -1.31 9.47 7.64
N ILE A 73 -0.61 8.37 7.34
CA ILE A 73 -0.81 7.09 8.01
C ILE A 73 -0.22 7.22 9.41
N THR A 74 -1.07 7.19 10.43
CA THR A 74 -0.60 7.12 11.81
C THR A 74 -0.35 5.66 12.17
N ILE A 75 0.92 5.33 12.43
CA ILE A 75 1.30 4.01 12.94
C ILE A 75 0.90 3.96 14.41
N ARG A 76 0.15 2.93 14.79
CA ARG A 76 -0.27 2.70 16.17
C ARG A 76 0.08 1.29 16.57
N ASP A 77 0.61 1.15 17.78
CA ASP A 77 0.85 -0.16 18.38
C ASP A 77 -0.49 -0.81 18.71
N VAL A 78 -0.71 -2.02 18.20
CA VAL A 78 -1.89 -2.83 18.50
C VAL A 78 -1.46 -3.92 19.47
N LYS A 79 -2.02 -3.89 20.68
CA LYS A 79 -1.92 -5.01 21.62
C LYS A 79 -2.95 -6.06 21.20
N VAL A 80 -2.48 -7.12 20.55
CA VAL A 80 -3.30 -8.31 20.31
C VAL A 80 -3.27 -9.10 21.61
N GLY A 81 -4.39 -9.12 22.34
CA GLY A 81 -4.53 -9.97 23.53
C GLY A 81 -4.44 -11.44 23.16
N GLU A 82 -3.90 -12.25 24.08
CA GLU A 82 -3.98 -13.72 24.00
C GLU A 82 -5.42 -14.21 24.06
#